data_AF-A0A419T9Q1-F1
#
_entry.id   AF-A0A419T9Q1-F1
#
_cell.length_a   1.000
_cell.length_b   1.000
_cell.length_c   1.000
_cell.angle_alpha   90.00
_cell.angle_beta   90.00
_cell.angle_gamma   90.00
#
_symmetry.space_group_name_H-M   'P 1'
#
loop_
_entity.id
_entity.type
_entity.pdbx_description
1 polymer ?
#
loop_
_entity_poly.entity_id
_entity_poly.type
_entity_poly.pdbx_seq_one_letter_code
_entity_poly.pdbx_strand_id
1 'polypeptide(L)'
;MPRIISFILILIILTISVFGCTINKSKEIKGEFKSNNHLIDNLLKKEKINEEVKKLILNNNKYVNEMRYSYEKLNKLLSVAVKGGISNPYVPTVGVGTDYLMEVREGKDSIYLIFPHFTVEQSLTNLILEDNIKEKQIVKLDIGEGFWIKQKNNPPTLYIKLNDIYISIHSAKYFNKEKFEEIAKSLIPLLK
;
A
#
# COMPACT_ATOMS: atom_id res chain seq x y z
N MET A 1 51.18 -9.17 63.72
CA MET A 1 50.50 -8.20 64.61
C MET A 1 49.48 -7.43 63.77
N PRO A 2 48.33 -6.99 64.30
CA PRO A 2 47.22 -7.76 64.88
C PRO A 2 45.87 -7.51 64.12
N ARG A 3 44.84 -8.35 64.40
CA ARG A 3 43.40 -8.02 64.67
C ARG A 3 42.61 -7.17 63.64
N ILE A 4 41.36 -7.41 63.21
CA ILE A 4 40.15 -7.97 63.88
C ILE A 4 38.94 -7.82 62.88
N ILE A 5 37.92 -8.71 62.99
CA ILE A 5 36.50 -8.57 62.54
C ILE A 5 36.25 -8.61 61.00
N SER A 6 35.44 -9.49 60.42
CA SER A 6 33.99 -9.61 60.69
C SER A 6 33.37 -10.93 60.21
N PHE A 7 32.65 -11.57 61.14
CA PHE A 7 31.40 -12.34 60.99
C PHE A 7 31.24 -13.43 59.91
N ILE A 8 31.55 -14.64 60.40
CA ILE A 8 30.80 -15.91 60.28
C ILE A 8 29.27 -15.70 60.21
N LEU A 9 28.57 -16.35 59.27
CA LEU A 9 27.75 -17.56 59.55
C LEU A 9 27.09 -18.12 58.27
N ILE A 10 27.40 -19.39 58.02
CA ILE A 10 26.77 -20.31 57.07
C ILE A 10 25.61 -21.02 57.77
N LEU A 11 24.44 -21.15 57.13
CA LEU A 11 23.50 -22.30 57.25
C LEU A 11 22.41 -22.17 56.14
N ILE A 12 22.49 -22.90 55.02
CA ILE A 12 21.89 -24.22 54.72
C ILE A 12 20.37 -24.28 55.04
N ILE A 13 19.53 -24.49 54.02
CA ILE A 13 18.69 -25.69 53.79
C ILE A 13 17.79 -25.48 52.55
N LEU A 14 17.81 -26.50 51.67
CA LEU A 14 16.93 -26.74 50.53
C LEU A 14 15.44 -26.65 50.90
N THR A 15 14.64 -25.99 50.05
CA THR A 15 13.29 -26.46 49.75
C THR A 15 13.05 -26.40 48.25
N ILE A 16 12.82 -27.59 47.67
CA ILE A 16 12.31 -27.78 46.32
C ILE A 16 10.82 -27.48 46.37
N SER A 17 10.36 -26.49 45.62
CA SER A 17 8.98 -26.44 45.15
C SER A 17 8.96 -25.93 43.72
N VAL A 18 8.75 -26.88 42.82
CA VAL A 18 8.43 -26.64 41.42
C VAL A 18 7.05 -26.00 41.40
N PHE A 19 6.98 -24.70 41.16
CA PHE A 19 5.74 -24.00 40.83
C PHE A 19 5.96 -23.17 39.57
N GLY A 20 5.03 -23.37 38.62
CA GLY A 20 5.20 -23.04 37.22
C GLY A 20 5.53 -21.58 36.95
N CYS A 21 6.67 -21.35 36.30
CA CYS A 21 6.93 -20.10 35.63
C CYS A 21 6.25 -20.17 34.25
N THR A 22 5.03 -19.66 34.24
CA THR A 22 4.18 -19.47 33.06
C THR A 22 4.92 -18.59 32.05
N ILE A 23 5.38 -19.18 30.94
CA ILE A 23 5.77 -18.42 29.76
C ILE A 23 4.49 -17.79 29.22
N ASN A 24 4.34 -16.49 29.46
CA ASN A 24 3.29 -15.67 28.89
C ASN A 24 3.41 -15.75 27.36
N LYS A 25 2.56 -16.60 26.77
CA LYS A 25 2.16 -16.52 25.37
C LYS A 25 1.72 -15.09 25.13
N SER A 26 2.40 -14.40 24.21
CA SER A 26 1.94 -13.17 23.62
C SER A 26 0.47 -13.34 23.23
N LYS A 27 -0.41 -12.60 23.92
CA LYS A 27 -1.81 -12.47 23.51
C LYS A 27 -1.80 -11.88 22.11
N GLU A 28 -2.15 -12.72 21.14
CA GLU A 28 -2.64 -12.28 19.84
C GLU A 28 -3.68 -11.19 20.06
N ILE A 29 -3.39 -9.98 19.59
CA ILE A 29 -4.40 -8.96 19.34
C ILE A 29 -5.23 -9.46 18.15
N LYS A 30 -6.19 -10.35 18.43
CA LYS A 30 -7.18 -10.90 17.49
C LYS A 30 -8.55 -10.23 17.64
N GLY A 31 -8.57 -8.99 18.11
CA GLY A 31 -9.79 -8.25 18.42
C GLY A 31 -9.80 -6.86 17.81
N GLU A 32 -9.81 -6.76 16.48
CA GLU A 32 -10.32 -5.57 15.75
C GLU A 32 -10.44 -5.78 14.23
N PHE A 33 -9.76 -6.78 13.66
CA PHE A 33 -9.75 -7.02 12.22
C PHE A 33 -11.07 -7.57 11.63
N LYS A 34 -12.00 -8.08 12.45
CA LYS A 34 -13.26 -8.67 11.96
C LYS A 34 -14.37 -7.63 11.73
N SER A 35 -14.34 -6.49 12.42
CA SER A 35 -15.39 -5.47 12.35
C SER A 35 -15.37 -4.69 11.02
N ASN A 36 -14.17 -4.35 10.54
CA ASN A 36 -14.01 -3.52 9.34
C ASN A 36 -14.26 -4.29 8.03
N ASN A 37 -14.01 -5.59 7.99
CA ASN A 37 -14.23 -6.38 6.77
C ASN A 37 -15.72 -6.41 6.37
N HIS A 38 -16.64 -6.50 7.33
CA HIS A 38 -18.08 -6.46 7.02
C HIS A 38 -18.55 -5.09 6.54
N LEU A 39 -17.93 -4.00 7.04
CA LEU A 39 -18.25 -2.64 6.61
C LEU A 39 -17.68 -2.35 5.21
N ILE A 40 -16.46 -2.82 4.92
CA ILE A 40 -15.82 -2.70 3.60
C ILE A 40 -16.53 -3.58 2.58
N ASP A 41 -16.88 -4.82 2.93
CA ASP A 41 -17.72 -5.68 2.09
C ASP A 41 -19.06 -5.02 1.79
N ASN A 42 -19.66 -4.33 2.77
CA ASN A 42 -20.87 -3.55 2.55
C ASN A 42 -20.62 -2.30 1.69
N LEU A 43 -19.47 -1.63 1.78
CA LEU A 43 -19.15 -0.49 0.91
C LEU A 43 -19.00 -0.93 -0.55
N LEU A 44 -18.36 -2.07 -0.80
CA LEU A 44 -18.26 -2.63 -2.15
C LEU A 44 -19.60 -3.25 -2.64
N LYS A 45 -20.39 -3.86 -1.76
CA LYS A 45 -21.68 -4.49 -2.11
C LYS A 45 -22.85 -3.50 -2.24
N LYS A 46 -22.86 -2.37 -1.51
CA LYS A 46 -23.96 -1.38 -1.51
C LYS A 46 -23.82 -0.31 -2.61
N GLU A 47 -23.46 -0.71 -3.83
CA GLU A 47 -23.46 0.16 -5.03
C GLU A 47 -22.56 1.40 -5.00
N LYS A 48 -21.75 1.65 -3.96
CA LYS A 48 -20.85 2.82 -3.88
C LYS A 48 -19.62 2.73 -4.79
N ILE A 49 -19.33 1.57 -5.35
CA ILE A 49 -18.23 1.43 -6.33
C ILE A 49 -18.55 2.28 -7.55
N ASN A 50 -17.56 3.00 -8.06
CA ASN A 50 -17.65 3.69 -9.34
C ASN A 50 -18.08 2.72 -10.46
N GLU A 51 -19.09 3.10 -11.25
CA GLU A 51 -19.66 2.26 -12.33
C GLU A 51 -18.62 1.81 -13.35
N GLU A 52 -17.60 2.64 -13.62
CA GLU A 52 -16.52 2.27 -14.51
C GLU A 52 -15.64 1.17 -13.91
N VAL A 53 -15.37 1.22 -12.60
CA VAL A 53 -14.67 0.13 -11.90
C VAL A 53 -15.52 -1.15 -11.89
N LYS A 54 -16.85 -1.05 -11.73
CA LYS A 54 -17.74 -2.23 -11.81
C LYS A 54 -17.61 -2.95 -13.16
N LYS A 55 -17.53 -2.20 -14.27
CA LYS A 55 -17.34 -2.77 -15.60
C LYS A 55 -16.02 -3.56 -15.69
N LEU A 56 -14.93 -3.07 -15.09
CA LEU A 56 -13.62 -3.74 -15.08
C LEU A 56 -13.60 -5.05 -14.27
N ILE A 57 -14.50 -5.19 -13.29
CA ILE A 57 -14.68 -6.45 -12.55
C ILE A 57 -15.48 -7.46 -13.38
N LEU A 58 -16.51 -7.00 -14.08
CA LEU A 58 -17.47 -7.83 -14.81
C LEU A 58 -16.95 -8.29 -16.18
N ASN A 59 -16.12 -7.48 -16.86
CA ASN A 59 -15.67 -7.70 -18.24
C ASN A 59 -14.43 -8.61 -18.38
N ASN A 60 -14.28 -9.61 -17.52
CA ASN A 60 -13.06 -10.43 -17.37
C ASN A 60 -12.55 -11.15 -18.65
N ASN A 61 -13.30 -11.11 -19.76
CA ASN A 61 -13.06 -11.91 -20.98
C ASN A 61 -13.15 -11.18 -22.34
N LYS A 62 -13.25 -9.83 -22.41
CA LYS A 62 -13.69 -9.21 -23.70
C LYS A 62 -12.69 -8.31 -24.45
N TYR A 63 -11.66 -7.72 -23.83
CA TYR A 63 -10.82 -6.75 -24.55
C TYR A 63 -9.31 -6.81 -24.22
N VAL A 64 -8.51 -6.48 -25.23
CA VAL A 64 -7.04 -6.30 -25.14
C VAL A 64 -6.79 -4.88 -24.62
N ASN A 65 -5.97 -4.71 -23.57
CA ASN A 65 -5.63 -3.42 -22.92
C ASN A 65 -6.55 -2.93 -21.79
N GLU A 66 -7.57 -3.69 -21.39
CA GLU A 66 -8.38 -3.35 -20.21
C GLU A 66 -7.78 -3.90 -18.91
N MET A 67 -7.86 -3.09 -17.85
CA MET A 67 -7.44 -3.48 -16.51
C MET A 67 -8.42 -4.47 -15.89
N ARG A 68 -7.89 -5.52 -15.25
CA ARG A 68 -8.73 -6.51 -14.55
C ARG A 68 -8.57 -6.42 -13.04
N TYR A 69 -9.71 -6.43 -12.36
CA TYR A 69 -9.79 -6.39 -10.90
C TYR A 69 -10.66 -7.51 -10.37
N SER A 70 -10.30 -8.05 -9.21
CA SER A 70 -11.20 -8.89 -8.42
C SER A 70 -11.74 -8.12 -7.22
N TYR A 71 -12.95 -8.46 -6.79
CA TYR A 71 -13.55 -7.90 -5.57
C TYR A 71 -12.63 -8.06 -4.36
N GLU A 72 -11.96 -9.21 -4.22
CA GLU A 72 -11.02 -9.48 -3.13
C GLU A 72 -9.87 -8.45 -3.10
N LYS A 73 -9.27 -8.14 -4.25
CA LYS A 73 -8.16 -7.18 -4.33
C LYS A 73 -8.63 -5.75 -4.09
N LEU A 74 -9.81 -5.38 -4.56
CA LEU A 74 -10.41 -4.06 -4.30
C LEU A 74 -10.79 -3.90 -2.82
N ASN A 75 -11.30 -4.95 -2.18
CA ASN A 75 -11.55 -4.98 -0.74
C ASN A 75 -10.24 -4.78 0.04
N LYS A 76 -9.18 -5.48 -0.36
CA LYS A 76 -7.85 -5.30 0.22
C LYS A 76 -7.34 -3.87 0.03
N LEU A 77 -7.51 -3.29 -1.16
CA LEU A 77 -7.16 -1.91 -1.45
C LEU A 77 -7.86 -0.93 -0.51
N LEU A 78 -9.18 -1.01 -0.37
CA LEU A 78 -9.91 -0.15 0.56
C LEU A 78 -9.47 -0.35 2.01
N SER A 79 -9.26 -1.59 2.43
CA SER A 79 -8.82 -1.90 3.80
C SER A 79 -7.48 -1.26 4.13
N VAL A 80 -6.51 -1.34 3.19
CA VAL A 80 -5.18 -0.74 3.37
C VAL A 80 -5.26 0.79 3.24
N ALA A 81 -6.02 1.31 2.27
CA ALA A 81 -6.18 2.75 2.05
C ALA A 81 -6.78 3.45 3.28
N VAL A 82 -7.85 2.90 3.86
CA VAL A 82 -8.50 3.47 5.04
C VAL A 82 -7.57 3.51 6.24
N LYS A 83 -6.73 2.48 6.44
CA LYS A 83 -5.71 2.49 7.50
C LYS A 83 -4.68 3.60 7.32
N GLY A 84 -4.30 3.86 6.06
CA GLY A 84 -3.43 4.97 5.68
C GLY A 84 -4.13 6.33 5.59
N GLY A 85 -5.40 6.44 5.99
CA GLY A 85 -6.17 7.68 5.95
C GLY A 85 -6.72 8.05 4.56
N ILE A 86 -6.49 7.24 3.54
CA ILE A 86 -7.02 7.44 2.19
C ILE A 86 -8.44 6.85 2.13
N SER A 87 -9.45 7.72 2.15
CA SER A 87 -10.85 7.32 2.14
C SER A 87 -11.33 6.81 0.77
N ASN A 88 -10.77 7.33 -0.32
CA ASN A 88 -11.14 6.97 -1.68
C ASN A 88 -9.90 6.85 -2.57
N PRO A 89 -9.27 5.66 -2.65
CA PRO A 89 -8.08 5.46 -3.48
C PRO A 89 -8.45 5.46 -4.97
N TYR A 90 -7.48 5.79 -5.82
CA TYR A 90 -7.62 5.74 -7.27
C TYR A 90 -7.21 4.38 -7.83
N VAL A 91 -7.84 3.98 -8.93
CA VAL A 91 -7.46 2.80 -9.72
C VAL A 91 -7.40 3.16 -11.20
N PRO A 92 -6.41 2.67 -11.96
CA PRO A 92 -6.37 2.88 -13.40
C PRO A 92 -7.40 2.01 -14.12
N THR A 93 -8.02 2.54 -15.18
CA THR A 93 -8.90 1.75 -16.06
C THR A 93 -8.16 1.17 -17.28
N VAL A 94 -7.00 1.73 -17.61
CA VAL A 94 -6.13 1.29 -18.70
C VAL A 94 -4.81 0.76 -18.15
N GLY A 95 -4.29 -0.30 -18.76
CA GLY A 95 -3.00 -0.89 -18.42
C GLY A 95 -2.11 -1.12 -19.64
N VAL A 96 -1.07 -1.93 -19.45
CA VAL A 96 -0.20 -2.40 -20.53
C VAL A 96 -0.56 -3.84 -20.88
N GLY A 97 -1.14 -4.06 -22.06
CA GLY A 97 -1.54 -5.41 -22.49
C GLY A 97 -2.67 -5.98 -21.64
N THR A 98 -2.48 -7.11 -20.97
CA THR A 98 -3.53 -7.77 -20.17
C THR A 98 -3.29 -7.61 -18.67
N ASP A 99 -2.95 -6.40 -18.24
CA ASP A 99 -2.65 -6.10 -16.85
C ASP A 99 -3.84 -6.39 -15.91
N TYR A 100 -3.49 -6.80 -14.69
CA TYR A 100 -4.43 -7.10 -13.63
C TYR A 100 -3.79 -6.76 -12.28
N LEU A 101 -4.60 -6.39 -11.30
CA LEU A 101 -4.08 -6.08 -9.96
C LEU A 101 -3.52 -7.33 -9.29
N MET A 102 -2.20 -7.48 -9.29
CA MET A 102 -1.51 -8.65 -8.70
C MET A 102 -1.54 -8.58 -7.18
N GLU A 103 -1.15 -7.43 -6.64
CA GLU A 103 -0.95 -7.25 -5.20
C GLU A 103 -1.33 -5.83 -4.78
N VAL A 104 -1.95 -5.74 -3.60
CA VAL A 104 -2.02 -4.50 -2.82
C VAL A 104 -1.07 -4.66 -1.65
N ARG A 105 -0.14 -3.73 -1.49
CA ARG A 105 0.85 -3.72 -0.41
C ARG A 105 0.75 -2.43 0.40
N GLU A 106 0.84 -2.57 1.70
CA GLU A 106 0.94 -1.46 2.65
C GLU A 106 2.39 -0.97 2.68
N GLY A 107 2.59 0.31 2.37
CA GLY A 107 3.83 1.03 2.60
C GLY A 107 3.85 1.66 3.98
N LYS A 108 4.92 2.39 4.31
CA LYS A 108 5.02 3.09 5.59
C LYS A 108 3.97 4.21 5.70
N ASP A 109 3.89 5.04 4.67
CA ASP A 109 2.99 6.21 4.58
C ASP A 109 2.26 6.24 3.22
N SER A 110 2.21 5.09 2.54
CA SER A 110 1.67 4.96 1.19
C SER A 110 1.03 3.59 0.98
N ILE A 111 0.26 3.48 -0.11
CA ILE A 111 -0.31 2.21 -0.58
C ILE A 111 0.22 1.92 -1.97
N TYR A 112 0.58 0.66 -2.23
CA TYR A 112 1.07 0.22 -3.53
C TYR A 112 0.07 -0.72 -4.19
N LEU A 113 -0.29 -0.40 -5.43
CA LEU A 113 -1.04 -1.27 -6.34
C LEU A 113 -0.05 -1.79 -7.37
N ILE A 114 0.24 -3.08 -7.32
CA ILE A 114 1.26 -3.72 -8.14
C ILE A 114 0.60 -4.44 -9.31
N PHE A 115 1.01 -4.08 -10.52
CA PHE A 115 0.59 -4.68 -11.78
C PHE A 115 1.81 -5.32 -12.47
N PRO A 116 1.60 -6.23 -13.44
CA PRO A 116 2.71 -6.90 -14.13
C PRO A 116 3.73 -5.94 -14.76
N HIS A 117 3.28 -4.80 -15.30
CA HIS A 117 4.15 -3.86 -16.02
C HIS A 117 4.46 -2.56 -15.26
N PHE A 118 3.67 -2.22 -14.23
CA PHE A 118 3.82 -0.96 -13.51
C PHE A 118 3.30 -1.07 -12.07
N THR A 119 3.66 -0.08 -11.27
CA THR A 119 3.17 0.09 -9.91
C THR A 119 2.57 1.48 -9.79
N VAL A 120 1.43 1.56 -9.09
CA VAL A 120 0.84 2.83 -8.65
C VAL A 120 1.03 2.94 -7.15
N GLU A 121 1.71 3.98 -6.71
CA GLU A 121 1.82 4.34 -5.29
C GLU A 121 0.92 5.53 -5.00
N GLN A 122 0.23 5.52 -3.87
CA GLN A 122 -0.63 6.63 -3.44
C GLN A 122 -0.32 7.01 -1.98
N SER A 123 -0.27 8.30 -1.69
CA SER A 123 -0.02 8.84 -0.34
C SER A 123 -0.70 10.18 -0.13
N LEU A 124 -0.95 10.53 1.13
CA LEU A 124 -1.37 11.88 1.53
C LEU A 124 -0.18 12.85 1.68
N THR A 125 1.04 12.34 1.64
CA THR A 125 2.28 13.14 1.69
C THR A 125 2.99 13.09 0.34
N ASN A 126 3.84 14.08 0.10
CA ASN A 126 4.56 14.19 -1.17
C ASN A 126 5.50 12.98 -1.36
N LEU A 127 5.36 12.29 -2.50
CA LEU A 127 6.16 11.12 -2.86
C LEU A 127 7.49 11.48 -3.55
N ILE A 128 7.70 12.74 -3.89
CA ILE A 128 8.93 13.20 -4.54
C ILE A 128 10.02 13.34 -3.48
N LEU A 129 11.04 12.49 -3.56
CA LEU A 129 12.29 12.68 -2.83
C LEU A 129 13.16 13.66 -3.61
N GLU A 130 13.44 14.82 -3.02
CA GLU A 130 14.22 15.90 -3.66
C GLU A 130 15.69 15.50 -3.89
N ASP A 131 16.19 14.56 -3.10
CA ASP A 131 17.54 14.04 -3.23
C ASP A 131 17.73 13.31 -4.56
N ASN A 132 18.83 13.62 -5.26
CA ASN A 132 19.28 12.91 -6.47
C ASN A 132 18.37 13.04 -7.71
N ILE A 133 17.54 14.08 -7.79
CA ILE A 133 16.83 14.44 -9.04
C ILE A 133 17.85 14.82 -10.11
N LYS A 134 17.90 14.06 -11.22
CA LYS A 134 18.73 14.38 -12.39
C LYS A 134 17.97 15.20 -13.42
N GLU A 135 16.69 14.91 -13.59
CA GLU A 135 15.84 15.53 -14.59
C GLU A 135 14.42 15.64 -14.04
N LYS A 136 13.78 16.78 -14.30
CA LYS A 136 12.38 17.05 -14.00
C LYS A 136 11.74 17.67 -15.25
N GLN A 137 10.73 17.00 -15.79
CA GLN A 137 9.98 17.45 -16.96
C GLN A 137 8.51 17.59 -16.58
N ILE A 138 7.91 18.75 -16.84
CA ILE A 138 6.49 18.99 -16.65
C ILE A 138 5.71 18.29 -17.77
N VAL A 139 4.63 17.61 -17.42
CA VAL A 139 3.66 17.05 -18.36
C VAL A 139 2.27 17.58 -18.05
N LYS A 140 1.53 17.97 -19.09
CA LYS A 140 0.13 18.40 -18.98
C LYS A 140 -0.76 17.21 -19.32
N LEU A 141 -1.54 16.77 -18.34
CA LEU A 141 -2.55 15.73 -18.49
C LEU A 141 -3.93 16.37 -18.38
N ASP A 142 -4.95 15.73 -18.96
CA ASP A 142 -6.32 16.25 -18.89
C ASP A 142 -6.87 16.25 -17.45
N ILE A 143 -6.25 15.45 -16.57
CA ILE A 143 -6.53 15.34 -15.13
C ILE A 143 -5.72 16.33 -14.28
N GLY A 144 -4.84 17.14 -14.89
CA GLY A 144 -4.00 18.12 -14.19
C GLY A 144 -2.53 18.09 -14.62
N GLU A 145 -1.70 18.83 -13.89
CA GLU A 145 -0.25 18.85 -14.13
C GLU A 145 0.43 17.65 -13.44
N GLY A 146 1.41 17.06 -14.14
CA GLY A 146 2.28 16.02 -13.63
C GLY A 146 3.75 16.34 -13.85
N PHE A 147 4.62 15.55 -13.22
CA PHE A 147 6.06 15.65 -13.35
C PHE A 147 6.67 14.28 -13.65
N TRP A 148 7.39 14.20 -14.76
CA TRP A 148 8.36 13.15 -14.98
C TRP A 148 9.62 13.48 -14.21
N ILE A 149 10.02 12.61 -13.30
CA ILE A 149 11.26 12.77 -12.53
C ILE A 149 12.16 11.56 -12.77
N LYS A 150 13.40 11.83 -13.15
CA LYS A 150 14.45 10.82 -13.28
C LYS A 150 15.43 10.98 -12.13
N GLN A 151 15.50 9.99 -11.26
CA GLN A 151 16.49 9.93 -10.19
C GLN A 151 17.74 9.14 -10.62
N LYS A 152 18.85 9.30 -9.91
CA LYS A 152 20.08 8.53 -10.16
C LYS A 152 19.81 7.03 -9.97
N ASN A 153 20.14 6.23 -10.98
CA ASN A 153 20.00 4.76 -11.00
C ASN A 153 18.57 4.21 -10.93
N ASN A 154 17.55 5.06 -11.02
CA ASN A 154 16.15 4.65 -11.07
C ASN A 154 15.56 4.94 -12.46
N PRO A 155 14.58 4.14 -12.91
CA PRO A 155 13.78 4.49 -14.08
C PRO A 155 13.01 5.80 -13.82
N PRO A 156 12.63 6.55 -14.87
CA PRO A 156 11.79 7.72 -14.69
C PRO A 156 10.42 7.35 -14.08
N THR A 157 9.96 8.17 -13.15
CA THR A 157 8.67 8.01 -12.47
C THR A 157 7.77 9.20 -12.79
N LEU A 158 6.50 8.92 -13.07
CA LEU A 158 5.49 9.95 -13.26
C LEU A 158 4.83 10.25 -11.91
N TYR A 159 4.86 11.52 -11.51
CA TYR A 159 4.21 12.02 -10.31
C TYR A 159 3.05 12.92 -10.68
N ILE A 160 1.91 12.72 -10.04
CA ILE A 160 0.72 13.57 -10.17
C ILE A 160 0.10 13.80 -8.80
N LYS A 161 -0.75 14.81 -8.69
CA LYS A 161 -1.58 15.03 -7.50
C LYS A 161 -3.04 15.10 -7.94
N LEU A 162 -3.88 14.23 -7.37
CA LEU A 162 -5.32 14.22 -7.59
C LEU A 162 -6.01 14.47 -6.25
N ASN A 163 -6.73 15.59 -6.15
CA ASN A 163 -7.25 16.10 -4.88
C ASN A 163 -6.12 16.18 -3.83
N ASP A 164 -6.27 15.54 -2.69
CA ASP A 164 -5.27 15.50 -1.61
C ASP A 164 -4.32 14.28 -1.69
N ILE A 165 -4.40 13.49 -2.76
CA ILE A 165 -3.62 12.26 -2.92
C ILE A 165 -2.48 12.49 -3.93
N TYR A 166 -1.25 12.32 -3.46
CA TYR A 166 -0.06 12.22 -4.29
C TYR A 166 0.03 10.81 -4.87
N ILE A 167 0.25 10.72 -6.17
CA ILE A 167 0.30 9.45 -6.90
C ILE A 167 1.61 9.38 -7.68
N SER A 168 2.29 8.23 -7.59
CA SER A 168 3.43 7.91 -8.45
C SER A 168 3.13 6.69 -9.32
N ILE A 169 3.58 6.72 -10.57
CA ILE A 169 3.47 5.59 -11.51
C ILE A 169 4.87 5.27 -12.03
N HIS A 170 5.33 4.05 -11.77
CA HIS A 170 6.68 3.62 -12.13
C HIS A 170 6.71 2.16 -12.60
N SER A 171 7.77 1.77 -13.31
CA SER A 171 8.02 0.39 -13.72
C SER A 171 9.37 -0.09 -13.20
N ALA A 172 9.49 -1.39 -12.95
CA ALA A 172 10.79 -2.03 -12.79
C ALA A 172 11.45 -2.42 -14.14
N LYS A 173 10.71 -2.35 -15.25
CA LYS A 173 11.15 -2.79 -16.59
C LYS A 173 10.89 -1.72 -17.66
N TYR A 174 10.73 -2.16 -18.92
CA TYR A 174 10.59 -1.34 -20.11
C TYR A 174 9.59 -0.20 -19.94
N PHE A 175 9.98 0.95 -20.48
CA PHE A 175 9.40 2.25 -20.19
C PHE A 175 8.98 2.92 -21.49
N ASN A 176 7.68 3.18 -21.63
CA ASN A 176 7.11 4.01 -22.68
C ASN A 176 6.35 5.15 -21.98
N LYS A 177 6.79 6.40 -22.19
CA LYS A 177 6.24 7.58 -21.49
C LYS A 177 4.76 7.75 -21.80
N GLU A 178 4.41 7.67 -23.07
CA GLU A 178 3.06 7.90 -23.58
C GLU A 178 2.08 6.91 -22.92
N LYS A 179 2.49 5.64 -22.78
CA LYS A 179 1.66 4.62 -22.13
C LYS A 179 1.44 4.89 -20.64
N PHE A 180 2.44 5.42 -19.95
CA PHE A 180 2.32 5.76 -18.53
C PHE A 180 1.45 7.00 -18.32
N GLU A 181 1.50 7.95 -19.24
CA GLU A 181 0.60 9.10 -19.26
C GLU A 181 -0.85 8.67 -19.54
N GLU A 182 -1.08 7.69 -20.43
CA GLU A 182 -2.40 7.09 -20.63
C GLU A 182 -2.93 6.42 -19.35
N ILE A 183 -2.10 5.64 -18.66
CA ILE A 183 -2.45 5.01 -17.38
C ILE A 183 -2.84 6.10 -16.36
N ALA A 184 -2.04 7.17 -16.26
CA ALA A 184 -2.33 8.30 -15.36
C ALA A 184 -3.68 8.94 -15.68
N LYS A 185 -3.94 9.27 -16.96
CA LYS A 185 -5.21 9.86 -17.41
C LYS A 185 -6.42 8.95 -17.14
N SER A 186 -6.20 7.64 -17.05
CA SER A 186 -7.23 6.64 -16.78
C SER A 186 -7.56 6.45 -15.29
N LEU A 187 -6.89 7.16 -14.38
CA LEU A 187 -7.12 7.03 -12.95
C LEU A 187 -8.50 7.56 -12.57
N ILE A 188 -9.29 6.69 -11.94
CA ILE A 188 -10.62 7.03 -11.42
C ILE A 188 -10.72 6.67 -9.94
N PRO A 189 -11.53 7.40 -9.16
CA PRO A 189 -11.77 7.04 -7.77
C PRO A 189 -12.50 5.69 -7.69
N LEU A 190 -12.11 4.86 -6.73
CA LEU A 190 -12.71 3.54 -6.51
C LEU A 190 -14.18 3.65 -6.08
N LEU A 191 -14.49 4.63 -5.25
CA LEU A 191 -15.84 4.92 -4.75
C LEU A 191 -16.40 6.18 -5.41
N LYS A 192 -17.74 6.25 -5.50
CA LYS A 192 -18.49 7.42 -5.96
C LYS A 192 -18.54 8.55 -4.94
#